data_AF-A0A0F3FQE2-F1
#
_entry.id   AF-A0A0F3FQE2-F1
#
_cell.length_a   1.000
_cell.length_b   1.000
_cell.length_c   1.000
_cell.angle_alpha   90.00
_cell.angle_beta   90.00
_cell.angle_gamma   90.00
#
_symmetry.space_group_name_H-M   'P 1'
#
loop_
_entity.id
_entity.type
_entity.pdbx_description
1 polymer ?
#
loop_
_entity_poly.entity_id
_entity_poly.type
_entity_poly.pdbx_seq_one_letter_code
_entity_poly.pdbx_strand_id
1 'polypeptide(L)'
;MTLEAGNILEGTVVNITNFGAFVELEGGKTGLVHISEVADSFVKDIRQHLKEQDKVKVKVISIDDNGKISLSIKQAEVKPKRSSRPAEFEWGKEKKKPTVSFEDQMSKFLKESEERMQDVKRHQDFKSKSGKKGF
;
A
#
# COMPACT_ATOMS: atom_id res chain seq x y z
N MET A 1 11.85 -15.10 24.95
CA MET A 1 11.39 -14.55 23.65
C MET A 1 12.60 -13.96 22.94
N THR A 2 13.00 -14.57 21.82
CA THR A 2 14.05 -14.03 20.94
C THR A 2 13.46 -12.82 20.22
N LEU A 3 13.94 -11.61 20.52
CA LEU A 3 13.58 -10.44 19.72
C LEU A 3 14.33 -10.54 18.39
N GLU A 4 13.58 -10.53 17.31
CA GLU A 4 14.12 -10.52 15.95
C GLU A 4 13.89 -9.14 15.32
N ALA A 5 14.87 -8.70 14.54
CA ALA A 5 14.74 -7.48 13.75
C ALA A 5 13.55 -7.60 12.77
N GLY A 6 12.75 -6.55 12.67
CA GLY A 6 11.57 -6.49 11.81
C GLY A 6 10.23 -6.69 12.52
N ASN A 7 10.22 -7.17 13.76
CA ASN A 7 9.00 -7.30 14.54
C ASN A 7 8.46 -5.94 15.00
N ILE A 8 7.13 -5.83 15.03
CA ILE A 8 6.40 -4.69 15.59
C ILE A 8 6.00 -5.06 17.01
N LEU A 9 6.36 -4.21 17.96
CA LEU A 9 6.11 -4.38 19.39
C LEU A 9 5.46 -3.11 19.95
N GLU A 10 4.76 -3.26 21.06
CA GLU A 10 4.29 -2.14 21.86
C GLU A 10 5.34 -1.78 22.90
N GLY A 11 5.55 -0.47 23.08
CA GLY A 11 6.48 0.05 24.07
C GLY A 11 5.98 1.34 24.69
N THR A 12 6.52 1.67 25.85
CA THR A 12 6.17 2.87 26.61
C THR A 12 7.29 3.89 26.46
N VAL A 13 6.96 5.13 26.10
CA VAL A 13 7.94 6.21 26.02
C VAL A 13 8.43 6.56 27.43
N VAL A 14 9.69 6.27 27.73
CA VAL A 14 10.26 6.59 29.05
C VAL A 14 10.86 7.99 29.10
N ASN A 15 11.40 8.48 27.99
CA ASN A 15 12.06 9.78 27.94
C ASN A 15 12.10 10.34 26.51
N ILE A 16 12.00 11.65 26.36
CA ILE A 16 12.04 12.33 25.05
C ILE A 16 13.15 13.39 25.07
N THR A 17 14.07 13.29 24.11
CA THR A 17 15.18 14.23 23.91
C THR A 17 15.07 14.93 22.56
N ASN A 18 15.94 15.92 22.30
CA ASN A 18 15.91 16.65 21.03
C ASN A 18 16.40 15.81 19.83
N PHE A 19 17.12 14.72 20.08
CA PHE A 19 17.64 13.85 19.03
C PHE A 19 16.81 12.58 18.83
N GLY A 20 15.86 12.29 19.74
CA GLY A 20 15.06 11.07 19.68
C GLY A 20 14.17 10.83 20.91
N ALA A 21 13.61 9.64 20.99
CA ALA A 21 12.82 9.18 22.13
C ALA A 21 13.28 7.79 22.59
N PHE A 22 13.35 7.61 23.90
CA PHE A 22 13.60 6.32 24.53
C PHE A 22 12.28 5.63 24.78
N VAL A 23 12.17 4.40 24.29
CA VAL A 23 10.98 3.57 24.42
C VAL A 23 11.40 2.27 25.09
N GLU A 24 10.74 1.96 26.20
CA GLU A 24 10.89 0.68 26.88
C GLU A 24 9.91 -0.33 26.27
N LEU A 25 10.45 -1.48 25.87
CA LEU A 25 9.67 -2.57 25.30
C LEU A 25 9.31 -3.60 26.36
N GLU A 26 8.22 -4.32 26.10
CA GLU A 26 7.89 -5.50 26.88
C GLU A 26 9.02 -6.55 26.80
N GLY A 27 9.60 -6.89 27.95
CA GLY A 27 10.80 -7.73 28.06
C GLY A 27 12.03 -7.04 28.64
N GLY A 28 11.87 -5.83 29.21
CA GLY A 28 12.93 -5.13 29.95
C GLY A 28 14.06 -4.63 29.06
N LYS A 29 13.80 -4.46 27.77
CA LYS A 29 14.77 -3.92 26.81
C LYS A 29 14.40 -2.49 26.47
N THR A 30 15.43 -1.65 26.35
CA THR A 30 15.27 -0.25 26.02
C THR A 30 15.71 0.00 24.60
N GLY A 31 14.86 0.68 23.83
CA GLY A 31 15.16 1.08 22.47
C GLY A 31 15.17 2.58 22.29
N LEU A 32 15.92 3.02 21.29
CA LEU A 32 16.05 4.42 20.91
C LEU A 32 15.41 4.63 19.54
N VAL A 33 14.46 5.57 19.49
CA VAL A 33 13.86 6.06 18.26
C VAL A 33 14.58 7.35 17.87
N HIS A 34 15.21 7.36 16.70
CA HIS A 34 15.84 8.57 16.19
C HIS A 34 14.79 9.59 15.76
N ILE A 35 15.07 10.91 15.84
CA ILE A 35 14.14 11.97 15.42
C ILE A 35 13.62 11.76 13.98
N SER A 36 14.47 11.27 13.08
CA SER A 36 14.12 10.96 11.68
C SER A 36 13.21 9.74 11.51
N GLU A 37 13.07 8.92 12.55
CA GLU A 37 12.20 7.73 12.58
C GLU A 37 10.94 7.94 13.44
N VAL A 38 10.77 9.13 14.03
CA VAL A 38 9.54 9.54 14.72
C VAL A 38 8.44 9.86 13.70
N ALA A 39 8.75 10.65 12.67
CA ALA A 39 7.81 11.05 11.63
C ALA A 39 8.54 11.37 10.32
N ASP A 40 7.81 11.36 9.20
CA ASP A 40 8.33 11.72 7.87
C ASP A 40 8.53 13.24 7.70
N SER A 41 7.86 14.04 8.53
CA SER A 41 7.93 15.50 8.54
C SER A 41 9.05 16.02 9.44
N PHE A 42 9.52 17.24 9.18
CA PHE A 42 10.47 17.91 10.06
C PHE A 42 9.83 18.21 11.43
N VAL A 43 10.25 17.46 12.45
CA VAL A 43 9.76 17.61 13.82
C VAL A 43 10.61 18.65 14.54
N LYS A 44 10.09 19.87 14.72
CA LYS A 44 10.79 20.95 15.46
C LYS A 44 10.83 20.68 16.97
N ASP A 45 9.76 20.10 17.48
CA ASP A 45 9.62 19.62 18.85
C ASP A 45 9.05 18.21 18.83
N ILE A 46 9.76 17.24 19.41
CA ILE A 46 9.28 15.85 19.48
C ILE A 46 8.13 15.72 20.49
N ARG A 47 8.13 16.53 21.54
CA ARG A 47 7.16 16.49 22.65
C ARG A 47 5.70 16.80 22.26
N GLN A 48 5.50 17.44 21.12
CA GLN A 48 4.17 17.68 20.54
C GLN A 48 3.66 16.49 19.73
N HIS A 49 4.57 15.63 19.24
CA HIS A 49 4.24 14.42 18.48
C HIS A 49 4.22 13.16 19.34
N LEU A 50 5.06 13.10 20.37
CA LEU A 50 5.16 12.01 21.32
C LEU A 50 4.98 12.55 22.73
N LYS A 51 4.22 11.82 23.54
CA LYS A 51 4.08 12.10 24.97
C LYS A 51 4.93 11.14 25.79
N GLU A 52 5.52 11.67 26.84
CA GLU A 52 6.18 10.85 27.85
C GLU A 52 5.15 9.94 28.51
N GLN A 53 5.53 8.70 28.82
CA GLN A 53 4.68 7.65 29.38
C GLN A 53 3.55 7.15 28.46
N ASP A 54 3.53 7.57 27.19
CA ASP A 54 2.55 7.10 26.22
C ASP A 54 2.92 5.73 25.64
N LYS A 55 1.89 4.94 25.31
CA LYS A 55 2.07 3.62 24.68
C LYS A 55 2.06 3.77 23.17
N VAL A 56 3.18 3.41 22.54
CA VAL A 56 3.38 3.54 21.10
C VAL A 56 3.79 2.20 20.47
N LYS A 57 3.41 2.00 19.21
CA LYS A 57 3.86 0.86 18.41
C LYS A 57 5.14 1.21 17.69
N VAL A 58 6.14 0.34 17.83
CA VAL A 58 7.49 0.54 17.30
C VAL A 58 7.96 -0.71 16.60
N LYS A 59 8.72 -0.54 15.53
CA LYS A 59 9.34 -1.63 14.79
C LYS A 59 10.82 -1.72 15.14
N VAL A 60 11.29 -2.95 15.39
CA VAL A 60 12.70 -3.24 15.61
C VAL A 60 13.44 -3.15 14.28
N ILE A 61 14.41 -2.24 14.18
CA ILE A 61 15.28 -2.09 13.00
C ILE A 61 16.53 -2.97 13.17
N SER A 62 17.19 -2.83 14.31
CA SER A 62 18.42 -3.56 14.62
C SER A 62 18.54 -3.73 16.13
N ILE A 63 19.23 -4.79 16.53
CA ILE A 63 19.51 -5.12 17.93
C ILE A 63 21.03 -5.24 18.05
N ASP A 64 21.60 -4.49 18.98
CA ASP A 64 23.02 -4.49 19.28
C ASP A 64 23.32 -5.49 20.43
N ASP A 65 24.52 -6.10 20.43
CA ASP A 65 24.97 -7.00 21.51
C ASP A 65 25.01 -6.29 22.88
N ASN A 66 25.15 -4.96 22.88
CA ASN A 66 25.11 -4.13 24.09
C ASN A 66 23.70 -3.96 24.67
N GLY A 67 22.67 -4.60 24.10
CA GLY A 67 21.28 -4.50 24.53
C GLY A 67 20.56 -3.24 24.04
N LYS A 68 21.21 -2.41 23.21
CA LYS A 68 20.59 -1.24 22.57
C LYS A 68 19.78 -1.70 21.36
N ILE A 69 18.55 -1.21 21.26
CA ILE A 69 17.66 -1.55 20.15
C ILE A 69 17.34 -0.27 19.37
N SER A 70 17.59 -0.26 18.07
CA SER A 70 17.15 0.83 17.22
C SER A 70 15.70 0.60 16.80
N LEU A 71 14.83 1.55 17.15
CA LEU A 71 13.40 1.47 16.93
C LEU A 71 12.94 2.54 15.95
N SER A 72 11.84 2.25 15.25
CA SER A 72 11.17 3.20 14.36
C SER A 72 9.68 3.19 14.59
N ILE A 73 9.11 4.38 14.76
CA ILE A 73 7.65 4.57 14.86
C ILE A 73 7.08 4.63 13.44
N LYS A 74 7.71 5.38 12.52
CA LYS A 74 7.21 5.52 11.15
C LYS A 74 7.06 4.17 10.44
N GLN A 75 8.02 3.24 10.62
CA GLN A 75 7.95 1.93 9.98
C GLN A 75 6.94 0.98 10.65
N ALA A 76 6.49 1.28 11.87
CA ALA A 76 5.41 0.53 12.52
C ALA A 76 4.03 0.97 11.99
N GLU A 77 3.87 2.26 11.67
CA GLU A 77 2.64 2.82 11.09
C GLU A 77 2.46 2.46 9.61
N VAL A 78 3.58 2.36 8.88
CA VAL A 78 3.57 1.87 7.51
C VAL A 78 3.27 0.38 7.53
N LYS A 79 1.99 0.04 7.32
CA LYS A 79 1.49 -1.33 7.16
C LYS A 79 2.50 -2.15 6.35
N PRO A 80 2.98 -3.30 6.84
CA PRO A 80 3.93 -4.09 6.10
C PRO A 80 3.26 -4.52 4.79
N LYS A 81 3.81 -4.09 3.66
CA LYS A 81 3.54 -4.74 2.36
C LYS A 81 4.11 -6.16 2.45
N ARG A 82 3.41 -7.07 3.13
CA ARG A 82 3.65 -8.49 3.00
C ARG A 82 3.15 -8.89 1.62
N SER A 83 4.08 -8.90 0.67
CA SER A 83 3.99 -9.70 -0.53
C SER A 83 3.99 -11.18 -0.12
N SER A 84 2.83 -11.71 0.29
CA SER A 84 2.48 -13.11 0.11
C SER A 84 1.00 -13.32 0.47
N ARG A 85 0.21 -13.56 -0.57
CA ARG A 85 -1.22 -13.95 -0.60
C ARG A 85 -2.23 -12.87 -0.16
N PRO A 86 -3.16 -12.44 -1.05
CA PRO A 86 -4.30 -11.62 -0.64
C PRO A 86 -5.24 -12.50 0.20
N ALA A 87 -5.21 -12.32 1.51
CA ALA A 87 -6.28 -12.79 2.38
C ALA A 87 -7.31 -11.66 2.49
N GLU A 88 -8.49 -11.94 1.96
CA GLU A 88 -9.80 -11.32 2.21
C GLU A 88 -9.78 -10.24 3.32
N PHE A 89 -9.84 -8.97 2.92
CA PHE A 89 -10.12 -7.89 3.85
C PHE A 89 -11.64 -7.70 3.86
N GLU A 90 -12.33 -8.23 4.87
CA GLU A 90 -13.74 -7.92 5.13
C GLU A 90 -13.86 -6.42 5.47
N TRP A 91 -14.10 -5.61 4.43
CA TRP A 91 -14.39 -4.20 4.57
C TRP A 91 -15.90 -4.02 4.81
N GLY A 92 -16.29 -4.05 6.08
CA GLY A 92 -17.58 -3.55 6.51
C GLY A 92 -17.70 -2.04 6.27
N LYS A 93 -18.74 -1.67 5.50
CA LYS A 93 -19.33 -0.33 5.24
C LYS A 93 -18.79 0.49 4.04
N GLU A 94 -19.48 0.25 2.92
CA GLU A 94 -20.09 1.20 1.96
C GLU A 94 -19.36 2.52 1.65
N LYS A 95 -18.91 2.66 0.38
CA LYS A 95 -19.52 3.57 -0.61
C LYS A 95 -19.31 3.02 -2.03
N LYS A 96 -20.43 2.85 -2.76
CA LYS A 96 -20.55 2.35 -4.13
C LYS A 96 -19.61 3.08 -5.10
N LYS A 97 -18.85 2.32 -5.89
CA LYS A 97 -18.31 2.78 -7.19
C LYS A 97 -18.96 1.94 -8.28
N PRO A 98 -19.52 2.52 -9.36
CA PRO A 98 -19.84 1.75 -10.55
C PRO A 98 -18.50 1.32 -11.17
N THR A 99 -18.11 0.07 -10.94
CA THR A 99 -17.03 -0.54 -11.72
C THR A 99 -17.60 -0.76 -13.11
N VAL A 100 -17.31 0.16 -14.05
CA VAL A 100 -17.41 -0.19 -15.47
C VAL A 100 -16.42 -1.32 -15.68
N SER A 101 -16.96 -2.54 -15.65
CA SER A 101 -16.18 -3.76 -15.71
C SER A 101 -15.56 -3.87 -17.09
N PHE A 102 -14.34 -4.40 -17.14
CA PHE A 102 -13.60 -4.66 -18.36
C PHE A 102 -14.41 -5.50 -19.37
N GLU A 103 -15.34 -6.32 -18.87
CA GLU A 103 -16.31 -7.11 -19.64
C GLU A 103 -17.31 -6.24 -20.43
N ASP A 104 -17.71 -5.09 -19.88
CA ASP A 104 -18.61 -4.11 -20.52
C ASP A 104 -17.88 -3.37 -21.66
N GLN A 105 -16.61 -3.00 -21.42
CA GLN A 105 -15.75 -2.43 -22.46
C GLN A 105 -15.47 -3.42 -23.60
N MET A 106 -15.32 -4.71 -23.30
CA MET A 106 -15.11 -5.74 -24.31
C MET A 106 -16.37 -6.00 -25.13
N SER A 107 -17.54 -6.06 -24.47
CA SER A 107 -18.84 -6.22 -25.13
C SER A 107 -19.13 -5.08 -26.10
N LYS A 108 -18.76 -3.85 -25.72
CA LYS A 108 -18.92 -2.67 -26.58
C LYS A 108 -17.98 -2.70 -27.79
N PHE A 109 -16.75 -3.20 -27.63
CA PHE A 109 -15.79 -3.35 -28.73
C PHE A 109 -16.14 -4.48 -29.69
N LEU A 110 -16.63 -5.63 -29.19
CA LEU A 110 -17.09 -6.72 -30.05
C LEU A 110 -18.30 -6.29 -30.90
N LYS A 111 -19.25 -5.57 -30.30
CA LYS A 111 -20.44 -5.09 -31.00
C LYS A 111 -20.11 -4.05 -32.07
N GLU A 112 -19.14 -3.16 -31.82
CA GLU A 112 -18.69 -2.16 -32.80
C GLU A 112 -17.82 -2.77 -33.92
N SER A 113 -17.11 -3.87 -33.65
CA SER A 113 -16.30 -4.59 -34.65
C SER A 113 -17.15 -5.41 -35.62
N GLU A 114 -18.24 -6.02 -35.13
CA GLU A 114 -19.16 -6.82 -35.96
C GLU A 114 -19.89 -5.95 -37.02
N GLU A 115 -20.25 -4.71 -36.65
CA GLU A 115 -20.92 -3.76 -37.55
C GLU A 115 -19.97 -3.24 -38.66
N ARG A 116 -18.70 -2.99 -38.32
CA ARG A 116 -17.66 -2.59 -39.31
C ARG A 116 -17.30 -3.71 -40.29
N MET A 117 -17.36 -4.98 -39.86
CA MET A 117 -17.09 -6.11 -40.77
C MET A 117 -18.25 -6.39 -41.74
N GLN A 118 -19.49 -6.01 -41.40
CA GLN A 118 -20.65 -6.24 -42.27
C GLN A 118 -20.68 -5.29 -43.48
N ASP A 119 -20.17 -4.06 -43.33
CA ASP A 119 -20.07 -3.08 -44.42
C ASP A 119 -18.97 -3.46 -45.44
N VAL A 120 -17.84 -4.01 -44.97
CA VAL A 120 -16.77 -4.53 -45.83
C VAL A 120 -17.23 -5.75 -46.62
N LYS A 121 -18.07 -6.62 -46.02
CA LYS A 121 -18.68 -7.76 -46.71
C LYS A 121 -19.65 -7.30 -47.80
N ARG A 122 -20.58 -6.37 -47.51
CA ARG A 122 -21.52 -5.82 -48.50
C ARG A 122 -20.82 -5.15 -49.68
N HIS A 123 -19.66 -4.53 -49.46
CA HIS A 123 -18.90 -3.88 -50.52
C HIS A 123 -18.17 -4.87 -51.45
N GLN A 124 -17.82 -6.08 -50.98
CA GLN A 124 -17.18 -7.10 -51.80
C GLN A 124 -18.17 -7.79 -52.76
N ASP A 125 -19.44 -7.92 -52.37
CA ASP A 125 -20.49 -8.54 -53.19
C ASP A 125 -21.01 -7.63 -54.33
N PHE A 126 -20.87 -6.30 -54.23
CA PHE A 126 -21.33 -5.35 -55.26
C PHE A 126 -20.39 -5.25 -56.47
N LYS A 127 -19.09 -5.53 -56.29
CA LYS A 127 -18.08 -5.40 -57.35
C LYS A 127 -18.07 -6.57 -58.35
N SER A 128 -18.70 -7.70 -58.02
CA SER A 128 -18.75 -8.90 -58.86
C SER A 128 -19.94 -8.96 -59.83
N LYS A 129 -20.87 -7.98 -59.80
CA LYS A 129 -22.06 -7.94 -60.69
C LYS A 129 -22.09 -6.83 -61.74
N SER A 130 -21.10 -5.94 -61.79
CA SER A 130 -20.98 -4.84 -62.79
C SER A 130 -19.84 -5.04 -63.79
N GLY A 131 -19.63 -6.28 -64.25
CA GLY A 131 -18.60 -6.63 -65.26
C GLY A 131 -19.13 -7.31 -66.53
N LYS A 132 -20.44 -7.37 -66.75
CA LYS A 132 -21.05 -7.93 -67.97
C LYS A 132 -22.28 -7.12 -68.40
N LYS A 133 -22.06 -6.00 -69.11
CA LYS A 133 -23.04 -5.42 -70.04
C LYS A 133 -22.42 -4.32 -70.92
N GLY A 134 -22.35 -4.57 -72.23
CA GLY A 134 -22.16 -3.61 -73.34
C GLY A 134 -20.78 -2.95 -73.39
N PHE A 135 -20.05 -2.89 -74.50
CA PHE A 135 -20.41 -2.89 -75.92
C PHE A 135 -19.29 -3.54 -76.72
#